data_AF-A0A0J8VQV3-F1
#
_entry.id   AF-A0A0J8VQV3-F1
#
_cell.length_a   1.000
_cell.length_b   1.000
_cell.length_c   1.000
_cell.angle_alpha   90.00
_cell.angle_beta   90.00
_cell.angle_gamma   90.00
#
_symmetry.space_group_name_H-M   'P 1'
#
loop_
_entity.id
_entity.type
_entity.pdbx_description
1 polymer ?
#
loop_
_entity_poly.entity_id
_entity_poly.type
_entity_poly.pdbx_seq_one_letter_code
_entity_poly.pdbx_strand_id
1 'polypeptide(L)'
;MADSTLIDTIQFGPEDAPTRKYEIYGSDEKTPTYALIYEQNGGDWRKRDETLSFAAKEEQEEAASTMDYGTSDSLPELRDLNAEARERCEQHWRNSSPR
;
A
#
# COMPACT_ATOMS: atom_id res chain seq x y z
N MET A 1 -0.70 -21.43 8.61
CA MET A 1 -1.36 -20.28 7.96
C MET A 1 -0.93 -19.11 8.81
N ALA A 2 -0.13 -18.18 8.28
CA ALA A 2 0.31 -17.05 9.10
C ALA A 2 -0.92 -16.19 9.38
N ASP A 3 -1.27 -16.04 10.65
CA ASP A 3 -2.36 -15.18 11.11
C ASP A 3 -1.94 -13.72 10.90
N SER A 4 -1.94 -13.26 9.66
CA SER A 4 -1.65 -11.86 9.34
C SER A 4 -2.75 -10.98 9.92
N THR A 5 -2.38 -10.02 10.75
CA THR A 5 -3.35 -9.07 11.32
C THR A 5 -3.66 -7.98 10.30
N LEU A 6 -4.92 -7.55 10.22
CA LEU A 6 -5.29 -6.36 9.48
C LEU A 6 -4.80 -5.15 10.28
N ILE A 7 -3.84 -4.44 9.72
CA ILE A 7 -3.21 -3.28 10.37
C ILE A 7 -3.99 -2.02 10.03
N ASP A 8 -4.25 -1.81 8.74
CA ASP A 8 -4.91 -0.61 8.24
C ASP A 8 -5.71 -0.89 6.97
N THR A 9 -6.72 -0.06 6.69
CA THR A 9 -7.51 -0.16 5.46
C THR A 9 -7.64 1.21 4.82
N ILE A 10 -7.10 1.34 3.61
CA ILE A 10 -7.11 2.57 2.84
C ILE A 10 -8.09 2.44 1.69
N GLN A 11 -8.91 3.44 1.46
CA GLN A 11 -9.82 3.50 0.32
C GLN A 11 -9.42 4.68 -0.57
N PHE A 12 -9.29 4.41 -1.87
CA PHE A 12 -8.99 5.40 -2.89
C PHE A 12 -10.16 5.54 -3.86
N GLY A 13 -10.39 6.77 -4.32
CA GLY A 13 -11.50 7.13 -5.19
C GLY A 13 -12.20 8.40 -4.72
N PRO A 14 -13.32 8.77 -5.35
CA PRO A 14 -14.15 9.88 -4.90
C PRO A 14 -14.74 9.58 -3.52
N GLU A 15 -14.91 10.62 -2.70
CA GLU A 15 -15.32 10.53 -1.30
C GLU A 15 -16.64 9.76 -1.10
N ASP A 16 -17.55 9.82 -2.09
CA ASP A 16 -18.87 9.18 -2.04
C ASP A 16 -18.91 7.81 -2.74
N ALA A 17 -17.89 7.45 -3.52
CA ALA A 17 -17.85 6.21 -4.30
C ALA A 17 -16.42 5.66 -4.45
N PRO A 18 -15.80 5.16 -3.38
CA PRO A 18 -14.43 4.65 -3.44
C PRO A 18 -14.35 3.52 -4.47
N THR A 19 -13.42 3.67 -5.42
CA THR A 19 -13.26 2.73 -6.53
C THR A 19 -12.24 1.65 -6.23
N ARG A 20 -11.34 1.88 -5.27
CA ARG A 20 -10.30 0.94 -4.89
C ARG A 20 -10.11 0.92 -3.38
N LYS A 21 -9.82 -0.25 -2.81
CA LYS A 21 -9.56 -0.45 -1.38
C LYS A 21 -8.28 -1.28 -1.23
N TYR A 22 -7.44 -0.88 -0.30
CA TYR A 22 -6.18 -1.53 0.03
C TYR A 22 -6.24 -1.91 1.50
N GLU A 23 -6.20 -3.21 1.78
CA GLU A 23 -6.17 -3.74 3.13
C GLU A 23 -4.75 -4.15 3.45
N ILE A 24 -4.10 -3.42 4.37
CA ILE A 24 -2.73 -3.65 4.78
C ILE A 24 -2.71 -4.69 5.89
N TYR A 25 -2.01 -5.79 5.63
CA TYR A 25 -1.81 -6.89 6.56
C TYR A 25 -0.34 -7.00 6.94
N GLY A 26 -0.10 -7.53 8.13
CA GLY A 26 1.25 -7.89 8.53
C GLY A 26 1.32 -8.75 9.78
N SER A 27 2.55 -8.99 10.21
CA SER A 27 2.82 -9.83 11.38
C SER A 27 2.40 -9.17 12.70
N ASP A 28 2.38 -7.85 12.73
CA ASP A 28 1.99 -7.03 13.89
C ASP A 28 1.43 -5.68 13.40
N GLU A 29 0.70 -4.96 14.25
CA GLU A 29 0.14 -3.62 14.01
C GLU A 29 1.19 -2.58 13.57
N LYS A 30 2.47 -2.84 13.83
CA LYS A 30 3.60 -1.99 13.45
C LYS A 30 4.40 -2.47 12.24
N THR A 31 4.17 -3.69 11.75
CA THR A 31 4.95 -4.28 10.63
C THR A 31 4.06 -4.70 9.47
N PRO A 32 3.62 -3.75 8.62
CA PRO A 32 2.94 -4.07 7.38
C PRO A 32 3.84 -4.89 6.47
N THR A 33 3.29 -6.02 6.00
CA THR A 33 4.00 -7.02 5.20
C THR A 33 3.48 -7.04 3.77
N TYR A 34 2.16 -6.95 3.59
CA TYR A 34 1.53 -6.89 2.26
C TYR A 34 0.18 -6.18 2.34
N ALA A 35 -0.30 -5.64 1.22
CA ALA A 35 -1.64 -5.13 1.06
C ALA A 35 -2.43 -5.91 0.00
N LEU A 36 -3.67 -6.23 0.32
CA LEU A 36 -4.63 -6.79 -0.62
C LEU A 36 -5.37 -5.65 -1.31
N ILE A 37 -5.40 -5.70 -2.64
CA ILE A 37 -6.04 -4.69 -3.47
C ILE A 37 -7.42 -5.20 -3.87
N TYR A 38 -8.43 -4.36 -3.64
CA TYR A 38 -9.80 -4.59 -4.04
C TYR A 38 -10.26 -3.46 -4.95
N GLU A 39 -11.02 -3.79 -5.97
CA GLU A 39 -11.62 -2.84 -6.88
C GLU A 39 -13.13 -2.94 -6.82
N GLN A 40 -13.79 -1.80 -6.80
CA GLN A 40 -15.24 -1.71 -6.87
C GLN A 40 -15.69 -2.03 -8.29
N ASN A 41 -16.48 -3.09 -8.44
CA ASN A 41 -17.06 -3.48 -9.73
C ASN A 41 -18.56 -3.67 -9.56
N GLY A 42 -19.34 -2.66 -9.94
CA GLY A 42 -20.81 -2.72 -9.94
C GLY A 42 -21.45 -2.82 -8.56
N GLY A 43 -20.78 -2.37 -7.50
CA GLY A 43 -21.28 -2.42 -6.11
C GLY A 43 -20.61 -3.48 -5.23
N ASP A 44 -19.83 -4.39 -5.82
CA ASP A 44 -19.07 -5.40 -5.09
C ASP A 44 -17.56 -5.12 -5.11
N TRP A 45 -16.89 -5.41 -4.00
CA TRP A 45 -15.44 -5.34 -3.89
C TRP A 45 -14.82 -6.63 -4.42
N ARG A 46 -14.27 -6.58 -5.63
CA ARG A 46 -13.52 -7.71 -6.19
C ARG A 46 -12.06 -7.58 -5.80
N LYS A 47 -11.57 -8.55 -5.04
CA LYS A 47 -10.13 -8.71 -4.79
C LYS A 47 -9.43 -8.89 -6.14
N ARG A 48 -8.39 -8.11 -6.39
CA ARG A 48 -7.51 -8.33 -7.53
C ARG A 48 -6.55 -9.50 -7.23
N ASP A 49 -6.13 -10.19 -8.27
CA ASP A 49 -5.02 -11.16 -8.20
C ASP A 49 -3.67 -10.49 -7.89
N GLU A 50 -3.64 -9.15 -7.89
CA GLU A 50 -2.50 -8.32 -7.52
C GLU A 50 -2.51 -8.00 -6.01
N THR A 51 -1.36 -8.19 -5.37
CA THR A 51 -1.12 -7.84 -3.97
C THR A 51 0.14 -7.01 -3.87
N LEU A 52 0.07 -5.91 -3.10
CA LEU A 52 1.18 -5.00 -2.93
C LEU A 52 2.04 -5.45 -1.73
N SER A 53 3.17 -6.11 -1.99
CA SER A 53 4.07 -6.55 -0.92
C SER A 53 4.92 -5.39 -0.42
N PHE A 54 4.97 -5.20 0.91
CA PHE A 54 5.77 -4.15 1.54
C PHE A 54 7.15 -4.63 1.99
N ALA A 55 7.48 -5.92 1.77
CA ALA A 55 8.75 -6.60 2.11
C ALA A 55 9.78 -5.64 2.73
N ALA A 56 9.85 -5.63 4.07
CA ALA A 56 10.58 -4.62 4.85
C ALA A 56 12.10 -4.57 4.59
N LYS A 57 12.60 -5.36 3.64
CA LYS A 57 13.97 -5.39 3.09
C LYS A 57 13.92 -6.30 1.87
N GLU A 58 13.73 -5.76 0.68
CA GLU A 58 14.29 -6.26 -0.59
C GLU A 58 13.97 -5.21 -1.68
N GLU A 59 15.04 -4.51 -2.10
CA GLU A 59 15.25 -3.87 -3.40
C GLU A 59 14.20 -2.81 -3.86
N GLN A 60 14.41 -1.51 -3.69
CA GLN A 60 15.35 -0.66 -4.43
C GLN A 60 15.41 -0.82 -5.97
N GLU A 61 14.63 -1.70 -6.63
CA GLU A 61 14.81 -1.96 -8.09
C GLU A 61 13.64 -1.60 -9.04
N GLU A 62 12.49 -1.10 -8.58
CA GLU A 62 11.46 -0.56 -9.50
C GLU A 62 11.15 0.94 -9.33
N ALA A 63 11.97 1.67 -8.57
CA ALA A 63 11.88 3.14 -8.46
C ALA A 63 12.90 3.86 -9.36
N ALA A 64 13.31 3.27 -10.49
CA ALA A 64 14.17 3.93 -11.47
C ALA A 64 13.41 4.86 -12.43
N SER A 65 12.13 5.20 -12.19
CA SER A 65 11.36 6.02 -13.15
C SER A 65 10.38 7.06 -12.60
N THR A 66 10.47 7.49 -11.34
CA THR A 66 9.93 8.82 -11.03
C THR A 66 10.79 9.56 -10.03
N MET A 67 11.33 10.65 -10.54
CA MET A 67 12.29 11.57 -9.94
C MET A 67 11.58 12.38 -8.84
N ASP A 68 12.33 12.69 -7.79
CA ASP A 68 12.01 13.70 -6.75
C ASP A 68 11.14 13.22 -5.57
N TYR A 69 11.79 12.66 -4.54
CA TYR A 69 11.44 12.96 -3.15
C TYR A 69 12.73 13.01 -2.33
N GLY A 70 13.05 14.20 -1.81
CA GLY A 70 14.28 14.49 -1.10
C GLY A 70 14.43 13.63 0.16
N THR A 71 15.49 12.84 0.20
CA THR A 71 16.01 12.17 1.40
C THR A 71 16.38 13.24 2.42
N SER A 72 15.50 13.44 3.41
CA SER A 72 15.88 14.03 4.69
C SER A 72 16.05 12.89 5.69
N ASP A 73 17.30 12.68 6.06
CA ASP A 73 17.80 12.09 7.31
C ASP A 73 16.71 11.76 8.35
N SER A 74 16.39 10.48 8.56
CA SER A 74 15.67 10.02 9.76
C SER A 74 15.84 8.52 9.99
N LEU A 75 16.61 8.24 11.04
CA LEU A 75 16.71 7.03 11.87
C LEU A 75 15.76 5.86 11.53
N PRO A 76 16.28 4.63 11.30
CA PRO A 76 15.47 3.46 10.97
C PRO A 76 14.50 2.99 12.07
N GLU A 77 14.61 3.48 13.31
CA GLU A 77 13.71 3.12 14.43
C GLU A 77 12.44 3.97 14.52
N LEU A 78 12.35 5.08 13.78
CA LEU A 78 11.17 5.95 13.69
C LEU A 78 10.47 5.88 12.33
N ARG A 79 10.91 4.97 11.45
CA ARG A 79 10.20 4.74 10.19
C ARG A 79 8.85 4.14 10.52
N ASP A 80 7.81 4.96 10.48
CA ASP A 80 6.42 4.52 10.50
C ASP A 80 6.19 3.65 9.27
N LEU A 81 6.44 2.35 9.40
CA LEU A 81 6.22 1.39 8.32
C LEU A 81 4.78 1.46 7.81
N ASN A 82 3.83 1.83 8.69
CA ASN A 82 2.45 2.14 8.31
C ASN A 82 2.35 3.36 7.39
N ALA A 83 3.07 4.44 7.67
CA ALA A 83 3.10 5.61 6.79
C ALA A 83 3.70 5.25 5.43
N GLU A 84 4.79 4.48 5.40
CA GLU A 84 5.39 4.01 4.14
C GLU A 84 4.47 3.08 3.36
N ALA A 85 3.77 2.17 4.03
CA ALA A 85 2.79 1.29 3.40
C ALA A 85 1.64 2.09 2.79
N ARG A 86 1.17 3.14 3.49
CA ARG A 86 0.16 4.07 2.96
C ARG A 86 0.65 4.82 1.73
N GLU A 87 1.87 5.39 1.78
CA GLU A 87 2.46 6.09 0.64
C GLU A 87 2.65 5.16 -0.56
N ARG A 88 3.12 3.93 -0.33
CA ARG A 88 3.23 2.91 -1.39
C ARG A 88 1.87 2.54 -1.99
N CYS A 89 0.82 2.39 -1.17
CA CYS A 89 -0.54 2.18 -1.66
C CYS A 89 -1.02 3.35 -2.53
N GLU A 90 -0.77 4.59 -2.11
CA GLU A 90 -1.16 5.78 -2.87
C GLU A 90 -0.40 5.86 -4.19
N GLN A 91 0.91 5.69 -4.18
CA GLN A 91 1.75 5.69 -5.37
C GLN A 91 1.33 4.58 -6.34
N HIS A 92 1.02 3.39 -5.83
CA HIS A 92 0.51 2.29 -6.62
C HIS A 92 -0.84 2.64 -7.27
N TRP A 93 -1.77 3.22 -6.50
CA TRP A 93 -3.05 3.67 -7.04
C TRP A 93 -2.90 4.75 -8.11
N ARG A 94 -2.00 5.73 -7.90
CA ARG A 94 -1.71 6.81 -8.85
C ARG A 94 -1.08 6.30 -10.15
N ASN A 95 -0.17 5.33 -10.07
CA ASN A 95 0.43 4.70 -11.25
C ASN A 95 -0.55 3.78 -11.99
N SER A 96 -1.43 3.10 -11.25
CA SER A 96 -2.40 2.14 -11.79
C SER A 96 -3.70 2.80 -12.28
N SER A 97 -3.94 4.07 -11.95
CA SER A 97 -5.06 4.85 -12.48
C SER A 97 -4.66 5.47 -13.84
N PRO A 98 -5.34 5.13 -14.95
CA PRO A 98 -5.10 5.79 -16.22
C PRO A 98 -5.45 7.28 -16.10
N ARG A 99 -4.53 8.16 -16.53
CA ARG A 99 -4.77 9.61 -16.62
C ARG A 99 -5.95 9.93 -17.54
#